data_AF-A0A7S3DN08-F1
#
_entry.id   AF-A0A7S3DN08-F1
#
_cell.length_a   1.000
_cell.length_b   1.000
_cell.length_c   1.000
_cell.angle_alpha   90.00
_cell.angle_beta   90.00
_cell.angle_gamma   90.00
#
_symmetry.space_group_name_H-M   'P 1'
#
loop_
_entity.id
_entity.type
_entity.pdbx_description
1 polymer ?
#
loop_
_entity_poly.entity_id
_entity_poly.type
_entity_poly.pdbx_seq_one_letter_code
_entity_poly.pdbx_strand_id
1 'polypeptide(L)'
;STLVHIRQMTKTLLYVWMFTVPLALVHVRFNNNHLNHPLIPMVLVFMTTFGFIGLEFVSDEMDDAFGNDPSDFDSLGLAQIMIEDCYTSILKLDGKDAAFALRKRLRPKYE
;
A
#
# COMPACT_ATOMS: atom_id res chain seq x y z
N SER A 1 -10.57 -15.36 3.29
CA SER A 1 -10.01 -16.68 2.95
C SER A 1 -9.33 -16.65 1.57
N THR A 2 -10.06 -16.36 0.49
CA THR A 2 -9.51 -16.33 -0.89
C THR A 2 -8.37 -15.33 -1.13
N LEU A 3 -8.43 -14.12 -0.56
CA LEU A 3 -7.35 -13.11 -0.68
C LEU A 3 -6.03 -13.58 -0.05
N VAL A 4 -6.11 -14.27 1.08
CA VAL A 4 -4.94 -14.83 1.77
C VAL A 4 -4.25 -15.87 0.89
N HIS A 5 -5.03 -16.70 0.19
CA HIS A 5 -4.50 -17.70 -0.73
C HIS A 5 -3.81 -17.06 -1.94
N ILE A 6 -4.40 -16.01 -2.52
CA ILE A 6 -3.79 -15.30 -3.66
C ILE A 6 -2.47 -14.66 -3.23
N ARG A 7 -2.41 -14.02 -2.06
CA ARG A 7 -1.17 -13.43 -1.54
C ARG A 7 -0.07 -14.48 -1.34
N GLN A 8 -0.43 -15.63 -0.79
CA GLN A 8 0.51 -16.74 -0.63
C GLN A 8 1.03 -17.26 -1.98
N MET A 9 0.15 -17.42 -2.97
CA MET A 9 0.54 -17.85 -4.31
C MET A 9 1.47 -16.85 -4.98
N THR A 10 1.19 -15.54 -4.88
CA THR A 10 2.06 -14.47 -5.40
C THR A 10 3.45 -14.51 -4.75
N LYS A 11 3.53 -14.60 -3.41
CA LYS A 11 4.81 -14.70 -2.68
C LYS A 11 5.61 -15.92 -3.12
N THR A 12 4.97 -17.08 -3.26
CA THR A 12 5.67 -18.30 -3.73
C THR A 12 6.19 -18.16 -5.16
N LEU A 13 5.43 -17.57 -6.07
CA LEU A 13 5.87 -17.34 -7.46
C LEU A 13 7.03 -16.35 -7.50
N LEU A 14 6.98 -15.28 -6.70
CA LEU A 14 8.02 -14.26 -6.62
C LEU A 14 9.34 -14.86 -6.10
N TYR A 15 9.29 -15.75 -5.10
CA TYR A 15 10.49 -16.46 -4.64
C TYR A 15 11.05 -17.39 -5.71
N VAL A 16 10.21 -18.16 -6.40
CA VAL A 16 10.65 -19.00 -7.52
C VAL A 16 11.34 -18.16 -8.60
N TRP A 17 10.75 -17.03 -8.97
CA TRP A 17 11.32 -16.09 -9.94
C TRP A 17 12.67 -15.52 -9.48
N MET A 18 12.77 -15.13 -8.21
CA MET A 18 13.98 -14.56 -7.61
C MET A 18 15.18 -15.51 -7.67
N PHE A 19 14.97 -16.82 -7.61
CA PHE A 19 16.05 -17.80 -7.77
C PHE A 19 16.28 -18.21 -9.23
N THR A 20 15.22 -18.30 -10.03
CA THR A 20 15.32 -18.77 -11.41
C THR A 20 16.06 -17.78 -12.31
N VAL A 21 15.82 -16.48 -12.15
CA VAL A 21 16.42 -15.43 -12.98
C VAL A 21 17.95 -15.33 -12.81
N PRO A 22 18.51 -15.23 -11.60
CA PRO A 22 19.96 -15.23 -11.41
C PRO A 22 20.63 -16.50 -11.93
N LEU A 23 20.01 -17.68 -11.73
CA LEU A 23 20.53 -18.95 -12.25
C LEU A 23 20.55 -18.98 -13.78
N ALA A 24 19.49 -18.49 -14.42
CA ALA A 24 19.43 -18.37 -15.89
C ALA A 24 20.48 -17.40 -16.42
N LEU A 25 20.67 -16.24 -15.78
CA LEU A 25 21.70 -15.25 -16.14
C LEU A 25 23.12 -15.81 -16.00
N VAL A 26 23.39 -16.58 -14.93
CA VAL A 26 24.66 -17.29 -14.74
C VAL A 26 24.88 -18.34 -15.83
N HIS A 27 23.85 -19.11 -16.19
CA HIS A 27 23.93 -20.11 -17.26
C HIS A 27 24.23 -19.47 -18.63
N VAL A 28 23.55 -18.37 -18.98
CA VAL A 28 23.79 -17.63 -20.23
C VAL A 28 25.22 -17.09 -20.30
N ARG A 29 25.78 -16.64 -19.17
CA ARG A 29 27.18 -16.20 -19.07
C ARG A 29 28.16 -17.35 -19.33
N PHE A 30 27.93 -18.53 -18.75
CA PHE A 30 28.81 -19.68 -18.95
C PHE A 30 28.78 -20.22 -20.38
N ASN A 31 27.63 -20.12 -21.06
CA ASN A 31 27.44 -20.69 -22.38
C ASN A 31 27.81 -19.72 -23.53
N ASN A 32 27.75 -18.41 -23.29
CA ASN A 32 28.07 -17.38 -24.28
C ASN A 32 29.26 -16.52 -23.82
N ASN A 33 30.43 -16.70 -24.44
CA ASN A 33 31.69 -15.95 -24.21
C ASN A 33 31.61 -14.44 -24.52
N HIS A 34 30.43 -13.89 -24.82
CA HIS A 34 30.22 -12.48 -25.16
C HIS A 34 29.95 -11.58 -23.94
N LEU A 35 29.69 -12.14 -22.75
CA LEU A 35 29.48 -11.40 -21.49
C LEU A 35 30.72 -11.49 -20.59
N ASN A 36 31.85 -10.95 -21.07
CA ASN A 36 33.12 -11.00 -20.32
C ASN A 36 33.18 -10.03 -19.12
N HIS A 37 32.26 -9.05 -19.03
CA HIS A 37 32.21 -8.12 -17.90
C HIS A 37 31.25 -8.61 -16.81
N PRO A 38 31.74 -8.91 -15.59
CA PRO A 38 30.92 -9.45 -14.51
C PRO A 38 29.91 -8.45 -13.93
N LEU A 39 30.08 -7.15 -14.20
CA LEU A 39 29.25 -6.09 -13.63
C LEU A 39 27.83 -6.05 -14.22
N ILE A 40 27.68 -6.31 -15.53
CA ILE A 40 26.38 -6.24 -16.22
C ILE A 40 25.35 -7.22 -15.63
N PRO A 41 25.65 -8.53 -15.50
CA PRO A 41 24.69 -9.46 -14.90
C PRO A 41 24.44 -9.18 -13.42
N MET A 42 25.43 -8.66 -12.67
CA MET A 42 25.23 -8.26 -11.27
C MET A 42 24.24 -7.10 -11.15
N VAL A 43 24.38 -6.07 -11.98
CA VAL A 43 23.45 -4.92 -12.00
C VAL A 43 22.05 -5.35 -12.43
N LEU A 44 21.94 -6.24 -13.43
CA LEU A 44 20.65 -6.78 -13.87
C LEU A 44 19.96 -7.59 -12.78
N VAL A 45 20.70 -8.48 -12.10
CA VAL A 45 20.16 -9.24 -10.96
C VAL A 45 19.72 -8.28 -9.87
N PHE A 46 20.56 -7.32 -9.48
CA PHE A 46 20.23 -6.33 -8.47
C PHE A 46 18.96 -5.55 -8.83
N MET A 47 18.90 -4.95 -10.03
CA MET A 47 17.73 -4.19 -10.49
C MET A 47 16.46 -5.03 -10.53
N THR A 48 16.56 -6.27 -11.01
CA THR A 48 15.41 -7.18 -11.07
C THR A 48 14.94 -7.52 -9.66
N THR A 49 15.85 -7.93 -8.76
CA THR A 49 15.49 -8.25 -7.38
C THR A 49 14.93 -7.07 -6.62
N PHE A 50 15.55 -5.90 -6.75
CA PHE A 50 15.12 -4.68 -6.08
C PHE A 50 13.75 -4.21 -6.60
N GLY A 51 13.53 -4.28 -7.92
CA GLY A 51 12.24 -3.93 -8.52
C GLY A 51 11.11 -4.83 -8.04
N PHE A 52 11.28 -6.15 -8.11
CA PHE A 52 10.22 -7.09 -7.70
C PHE A 52 9.98 -7.12 -6.19
N ILE A 53 11.05 -7.07 -5.37
CA ILE A 53 10.90 -6.97 -3.91
C ILE A 53 10.22 -5.65 -3.53
N GLY A 54 10.65 -4.54 -4.13
CA GLY A 54 10.05 -3.23 -3.86
C GLY A 54 8.58 -3.17 -4.21
N LEU A 55 8.18 -3.77 -5.34
CA LEU A 55 6.77 -3.89 -5.71
C LEU A 55 5.96 -4.70 -4.70
N GLU A 56 6.52 -5.78 -4.15
CA GLU A 56 5.87 -6.56 -3.10
C GLU A 56 5.66 -5.74 -1.82
N PHE A 57 6.67 -4.96 -1.40
CA PHE A 57 6.54 -4.07 -0.25
C PHE A 57 5.44 -3.02 -0.45
N VAL A 58 5.38 -2.41 -1.64
CA VAL A 58 4.31 -1.44 -1.96
C VAL A 58 2.94 -2.14 -1.97
N SER A 59 2.86 -3.37 -2.49
CA SER A 59 1.61 -4.13 -2.48
C SER A 59 1.16 -4.48 -1.06
N ASP A 60 2.08 -4.90 -0.19
CA ASP A 60 1.76 -5.22 1.21
C ASP A 60 1.30 -3.96 1.98
N GLU A 61 1.88 -2.78 1.70
CA GLU A 61 1.45 -1.52 2.32
C GLU A 61 0.06 -1.09 1.84
N MET A 62 -0.25 -1.29 0.55
CA MET A 62 -1.56 -0.94 -0.02
C MET A 62 -2.69 -1.90 0.38
N ASP A 63 -2.38 -3.06 0.95
CA ASP A 63 -3.37 -4.07 1.36
C ASP A 63 -4.25 -3.57 2.52
N ASP A 64 -3.76 -2.65 3.38
CA ASP A 64 -4.51 -2.09 4.52
C ASP A 64 -4.43 -0.57 4.63
N ALA A 65 -4.90 0.14 3.60
CA ALA A 65 -4.84 1.61 3.54
C ALA A 65 -5.64 2.36 4.64
N PHE A 66 -6.40 1.65 5.49
CA PHE A 66 -7.18 2.22 6.61
C PHE A 66 -6.67 1.72 7.98
N GLY A 67 -5.46 1.18 8.00
CA GLY A 67 -4.78 0.75 9.22
C GLY A 67 -4.32 1.92 10.09
N ASN A 68 -3.18 1.72 10.76
CA ASN A 68 -2.55 2.72 11.62
C ASN A 68 -1.08 2.98 11.24
N ASP A 69 -0.68 2.58 10.03
CA ASP A 69 0.66 2.82 9.54
C ASP A 69 0.82 4.28 9.07
N PRO A 70 2.06 4.83 9.08
CA PRO A 70 2.28 6.23 8.73
C PRO A 70 1.89 6.62 7.29
N SER A 71 1.75 5.62 6.41
CA SER A 71 1.37 5.81 5.02
C SER A 71 -0.15 5.68 4.78
N ASP A 72 -0.91 5.26 5.80
CA ASP A 72 -2.36 5.03 5.71
C ASP A 72 -3.16 6.33 5.66
N PHE A 73 -4.42 6.23 5.26
CA PHE A 73 -5.35 7.35 5.31
C PHE A 73 -5.68 7.73 6.75
N ASP A 74 -5.57 9.02 7.07
CA ASP A 74 -6.08 9.60 8.32
C ASP A 74 -7.62 9.63 8.31
N SER A 75 -8.20 8.46 8.53
CA SER A 75 -9.66 8.24 8.50
C SER A 75 -10.39 9.04 9.58
N LEU A 76 -9.77 9.23 10.75
CA LEU A 76 -10.31 10.04 11.84
C LEU A 76 -10.29 11.53 11.50
N GLY A 77 -9.18 12.04 10.96
CA GLY A 77 -9.09 13.41 10.47
C GLY A 77 -10.09 13.69 9.36
N LEU A 78 -10.21 12.77 8.39
CA LEU A 78 -11.23 12.85 7.32
C LEU A 78 -12.66 12.88 7.86
N ALA A 79 -12.97 12.02 8.84
CA ALA A 79 -14.28 12.01 9.48
C ALA A 79 -14.58 13.31 10.23
N GLN A 80 -13.58 13.89 10.91
CA GLN A 80 -13.73 15.18 11.59
C GLN A 80 -14.04 16.30 10.59
N ILE A 81 -13.29 16.38 9.48
CA ILE A 81 -13.51 17.38 8.42
C ILE A 81 -14.93 17.26 7.86
N MET A 82 -15.40 16.03 7.58
CA MET A 82 -16.76 15.82 7.09
C MET A 82 -17.83 16.29 8.08
N ILE A 83 -17.64 16.04 9.39
CA ILE A 83 -18.57 16.52 10.41
C ILE A 83 -18.60 18.06 10.47
N GLU A 84 -17.44 18.71 10.37
CA GLU A 84 -17.32 20.16 10.34
C GLU A 84 -18.01 20.77 9.11
N ASP A 85 -17.89 20.13 7.94
CA ASP A 85 -18.56 20.54 6.71
C ASP A 85 -20.09 20.36 6.78
N CYS A 86 -20.57 19.25 7.34
CA CYS A 86 -21.99 19.04 7.59
C CYS A 86 -22.55 20.09 8.55
N TYR A 87 -21.82 20.37 9.64
CA TYR A 87 -22.23 21.38 10.62
C TYR A 87 -22.29 22.78 9.98
N THR A 88 -21.29 23.12 9.17
CA THR A 88 -21.23 24.41 8.45
C THR A 88 -22.35 24.53 7.43
N SER A 89 -22.68 23.45 6.72
CA SER A 89 -23.76 23.43 5.73
C SER A 89 -25.13 23.65 6.38
N ILE A 90 -25.42 22.96 7.48
CA ILE A 90 -26.68 23.14 8.24
C ILE A 90 -26.77 24.56 8.80
N LEU A 91 -25.68 25.09 9.35
CA LEU A 91 -25.66 26.46 9.86
C LEU A 91 -25.99 27.49 8.78
N LYS A 92 -25.55 27.28 7.54
CA LYS A 92 -25.80 28.18 6.40
C LYS A 92 -27.20 28.04 5.83
N LEU A 93 -27.76 26.83 5.80
CA LEU A 93 -29.06 26.54 5.16
C LEU A 93 -30.24 26.66 6.13
N ASP A 94 -30.14 26.01 7.28
CA ASP A 94 -31.26 25.85 8.24
C ASP A 94 -31.13 26.79 9.45
N GLY A 95 -30.00 27.49 9.57
CA GLY A 95 -29.73 28.45 10.63
C GLY A 95 -29.20 27.83 11.93
N LYS A 96 -29.06 28.69 12.95
CA LYS A 96 -28.36 28.35 14.19
C LYS A 96 -29.06 27.28 15.02
N ASP A 97 -30.40 27.26 15.02
CA ASP A 97 -31.17 26.35 15.88
C ASP A 97 -31.00 24.88 15.46
N ALA A 98 -31.00 24.61 14.15
CA ALA A 98 -30.75 23.30 13.59
C ALA A 98 -29.32 22.81 13.87
N ALA A 99 -28.32 23.70 13.72
CA ALA A 99 -26.93 23.40 14.02
C ALA A 99 -26.72 23.07 15.52
N PHE A 100 -27.32 23.85 16.43
CA PHE A 100 -27.25 23.58 17.87
C PHE A 100 -27.95 22.27 18.27
N ALA A 101 -29.08 21.95 17.63
CA ALA A 101 -29.76 20.67 17.84
C ALA A 101 -28.89 19.48 17.46
N LEU A 102 -28.15 19.57 16.33
CA LEU A 102 -27.20 18.54 15.91
C LEU A 102 -26.04 18.40 16.90
N ARG A 103 -25.42 19.51 17.32
CA ARG A 103 -24.34 19.51 18.32
C ARG A 103 -24.75 18.86 19.64
N LYS A 104 -25.98 19.13 20.09
CA LYS A 104 -26.53 18.51 21.32
C LYS A 104 -26.68 16.99 21.18
N ARG A 105 -26.98 16.48 19.98
CA ARG A 105 -27.09 15.04 19.70
C ARG A 105 -25.74 14.34 19.54
N LEU A 106 -24.74 15.04 18.99
CA LEU A 106 -23.37 14.51 18.79
C LEU A 106 -22.55 14.43 20.09
N ARG A 107 -22.97 15.11 21.16
CA ARG A 107 -22.29 15.01 22.46
C ARG A 107 -22.39 13.56 22.96
N PRO A 108 -21.27 12.86 23.19
CA PRO A 108 -21.31 11.48 23.64
C PRO A 108 -22.05 11.38 24.97
N LYS A 109 -22.87 10.34 25.12
CA LYS A 109 -23.72 10.08 26.28
C LYS A 109 -22.97 9.45 27.47
N TYR A 110 -21.64 9.39 27.40
CA TYR A 110 -20.78 8.76 28.38
C TYR A 110 -19.85 9.82 28.97
N GLU A 111 -20.36 10.47 30.03
CA GLU A 111 -19.56 10.85 31.19
C GLU A 111 -19.66 9.73 32.22
#